data_AF-A0AAV7CBS4-F1
#
_entry.id   AF-A0AAV7CBS4-F1
#
_cell.length_a   1.000
_cell.length_b   1.000
_cell.length_c   1.000
_cell.angle_alpha   90.00
_cell.angle_beta   90.00
_cell.angle_gamma   90.00
#
_symmetry.space_group_name_H-M   'P 1'
#
loop_
_entity.id
_entity.type
_entity.pdbx_description
1 polymer ?
#
loop_
_entity_poly.entity_id
_entity_poly.type
_entity_poly.pdbx_seq_one_letter_code
_entity_poly.pdbx_strand_id
1 'polypeptide(L)'
;MSGRYKELQYWDSRYEEEERGHEWFGSYHDFAHLVRRELRPGTRGLVLGCGTSSLSAELHKEGVRPLVSIDYSPVCIKEMAQRNACVPDMSWMVMDARHLQFPDETFDLVIEKGTLDAMMVDEKDPWRVSQDTITLVDQVLSEVSLWVYNYYYESTNNLQIVNNITIENGISKQILSEPDEHNTK
;
A
#
# COMPACT_ATOMS: atom_id res chain seq x y z
N MET A 1 7.25 20.83 9.51
CA MET A 1 8.24 19.80 9.11
C MET A 1 7.63 18.68 8.25
N SER A 2 6.31 18.66 8.00
CA SER A 2 5.59 17.53 7.38
C SER A 2 5.86 17.32 5.89
N GLY A 3 5.72 18.34 5.03
CA GLY A 3 5.60 18.18 3.57
C GLY A 3 6.81 17.63 2.77
N ARG A 4 7.85 17.11 3.42
CA ARG A 4 9.03 16.55 2.73
C ARG A 4 8.88 15.09 2.31
N TYR A 5 7.94 14.35 2.90
CA TYR A 5 7.75 12.92 2.58
C TYR A 5 7.20 12.66 1.17
N LYS A 6 6.74 13.69 0.46
CA LYS A 6 6.39 13.58 -0.97
C LYS A 6 7.59 13.76 -1.91
N GLU A 7 8.71 14.28 -1.41
CA GLU A 7 9.87 14.65 -2.22
C GLU A 7 10.83 13.46 -2.34
N LEU A 8 11.11 13.05 -3.57
CA LEU A 8 12.07 11.97 -3.83
C LEU A 8 13.44 12.24 -3.20
N GLN A 9 13.92 13.49 -3.25
CA GLN A 9 15.22 13.84 -2.68
C GLN A 9 15.30 13.61 -1.17
N TYR A 10 14.18 13.80 -0.45
CA TYR A 10 14.14 13.51 0.98
C TYR A 10 14.39 12.02 1.24
N TRP A 11 13.74 11.15 0.46
CA TRP A 11 13.89 9.71 0.60
C TRP A 11 15.25 9.23 0.15
N ASP A 12 15.78 9.70 -0.99
CA ASP A 12 17.12 9.35 -1.45
C ASP A 12 18.17 9.69 -0.37
N SER A 13 18.16 10.91 0.18
CA SER A 13 19.08 11.28 1.26
C SER A 13 18.90 10.43 2.51
N ARG A 14 17.65 10.09 2.87
CA ARG A 14 17.38 9.22 4.02
C ARG A 14 17.97 7.82 3.81
N TYR A 15 17.76 7.22 2.63
CA TYR A 15 18.25 5.88 2.32
C TYR A 15 19.77 5.83 2.21
N GLU A 16 20.42 6.92 1.77
CA GLU A 16 21.89 7.02 1.80
C GLU A 16 22.47 6.99 3.23
N GLU A 17 21.75 7.57 4.19
CA GLU A 17 22.17 7.65 5.60
C GLU A 17 21.77 6.41 6.43
N GLU A 18 20.89 5.56 5.90
CA GLU A 18 20.29 4.46 6.66
C GLU A 18 21.19 3.21 6.65
N GLU A 19 21.90 2.97 7.75
CA GLU A 19 22.77 1.78 7.88
C GLU A 19 21.99 0.47 8.09
N ARG A 20 20.79 0.55 8.66
CA ARG A 20 19.93 -0.60 8.98
C ARG A 20 18.52 -0.30 8.52
N GLY A 21 17.94 -1.22 7.75
CA GLY A 21 16.58 -1.08 7.23
C GLY A 21 15.57 -0.65 8.30
N HIS A 22 14.61 0.17 7.91
CA HIS A 22 13.64 0.78 8.82
C HIS A 22 12.22 0.25 8.61
N GLU A 23 11.51 0.03 9.72
CA GLU A 23 10.11 -0.38 9.71
C GLU A 23 9.20 0.77 10.14
N TRP A 24 8.42 1.27 9.20
CA TRP A 24 7.31 2.17 9.48
C TRP A 24 6.06 1.39 9.86
N PHE A 25 5.28 1.90 10.82
CA PHE A 25 3.96 1.38 11.21
C PHE A 25 3.93 -0.09 11.68
N GLY A 26 5.04 -0.57 12.23
CA GLY A 26 5.16 -1.92 12.77
C GLY A 26 5.80 -2.92 11.80
N SER A 27 6.11 -4.09 12.35
CA SER A 27 6.74 -5.19 11.63
C SER A 27 5.71 -6.06 10.94
N TYR A 28 6.15 -6.92 10.02
CA TYR A 28 5.27 -7.92 9.40
C TYR A 28 4.51 -8.76 10.42
N HIS A 29 5.13 -9.10 11.55
CA HIS A 29 4.50 -9.95 12.59
C HIS A 29 3.20 -9.37 13.14
N ASP A 30 3.08 -8.04 13.17
CA ASP A 30 1.91 -7.35 13.74
C ASP A 30 0.64 -7.59 12.90
N PHE A 31 0.80 -7.83 11.59
CA PHE A 31 -0.31 -8.01 10.65
C PHE A 31 -0.24 -9.31 9.82
N ALA A 32 0.73 -10.18 10.07
CA ALA A 32 0.93 -11.44 9.35
C ALA A 32 -0.33 -12.32 9.29
N HIS A 33 -1.16 -12.28 10.34
CA HIS A 33 -2.40 -13.05 10.42
C HIS A 33 -3.44 -12.61 9.36
N LEU A 34 -3.43 -11.35 8.92
CA LEU A 34 -4.29 -10.85 7.85
C LEU A 34 -3.79 -11.34 6.49
N VAL A 35 -2.48 -11.19 6.25
CA VAL A 35 -1.86 -11.61 4.99
C VAL A 35 -2.04 -13.12 4.78
N ARG A 36 -1.74 -13.94 5.80
CA ARG A 36 -1.84 -15.41 5.72
C ARG A 36 -3.23 -15.92 5.35
N ARG A 37 -4.30 -15.17 5.60
CA ARG A 37 -5.67 -15.56 5.22
C ARG A 37 -5.90 -15.49 3.71
N GLU A 38 -5.16 -14.62 3.03
CA GLU A 38 -5.29 -14.40 1.60
C GLU A 38 -4.30 -15.26 0.79
N LEU A 39 -3.26 -15.79 1.44
CA LEU A 39 -2.24 -16.59 0.76
C LEU A 39 -2.79 -17.94 0.27
N ARG A 40 -2.51 -18.21 -1.00
CA ARG A 40 -2.66 -19.53 -1.64
C ARG A 40 -1.30 -19.99 -2.18
N PRO A 41 -1.09 -21.30 -2.38
CA PRO A 41 0.12 -21.78 -3.05
C PRO A 41 0.31 -21.08 -4.40
N GLY A 42 1.49 -20.47 -4.61
CA GLY A 42 1.80 -19.75 -5.85
C GLY A 42 1.28 -18.31 -5.94
N THR A 43 0.86 -17.70 -4.83
CA THR A 43 0.46 -16.28 -4.78
C THR A 43 1.59 -15.39 -5.30
N ARG A 44 1.31 -14.61 -6.36
CA ARG A 44 2.20 -13.60 -6.94
C ARG A 44 2.01 -12.28 -6.23
N GLY A 45 3.09 -11.66 -5.76
CA GLY A 45 3.03 -10.48 -4.90
C GLY A 45 3.66 -9.23 -5.51
N LEU A 46 3.09 -8.07 -5.18
CA LEU A 46 3.67 -6.75 -5.38
C LEU A 46 3.71 -5.98 -4.05
N VAL A 47 4.85 -5.38 -3.72
CA VAL A 47 4.98 -4.43 -2.62
C VAL A 47 5.21 -3.02 -3.19
N LEU A 48 4.30 -2.10 -2.90
CA LEU A 48 4.40 -0.69 -3.28
C LEU A 48 5.18 0.10 -2.23
N GLY A 49 6.01 1.06 -2.69
CA GLY A 49 6.83 1.91 -1.82
C GLY A 49 7.56 1.09 -0.76
N CYS A 50 8.26 0.05 -1.19
CA CYS A 50 8.78 -0.99 -0.30
C CYS A 50 9.77 -0.44 0.74
N GLY A 51 10.43 0.69 0.42
CA GLY A 51 11.53 1.21 1.20
C GLY A 51 12.55 0.11 1.53
N THR A 52 13.20 0.27 2.67
CA THR A 52 14.20 -0.65 3.19
C THR A 52 13.65 -1.67 4.18
N SER A 53 12.31 -1.78 4.23
CA SER A 53 11.57 -2.69 5.12
C SER A 53 11.92 -4.15 4.84
N SER A 54 11.90 -4.96 5.89
CA SER A 54 11.98 -6.41 5.81
C SER A 54 10.69 -7.08 5.30
N LEU A 55 9.60 -6.33 5.13
CA LEU A 55 8.29 -6.85 4.70
C LEU A 55 8.39 -7.75 3.48
N SER A 56 9.07 -7.32 2.41
CA SER A 56 9.20 -8.14 1.20
C SER A 56 9.90 -9.48 1.46
N ALA A 57 10.95 -9.47 2.29
CA ALA A 57 11.65 -10.70 2.65
C ALA A 57 10.78 -11.63 3.51
N GLU A 58 9.96 -11.08 4.41
CA GLU A 58 9.02 -11.86 5.23
C GLU A 58 7.87 -12.46 4.39
N LEU A 59 7.29 -11.69 3.46
CA LEU A 59 6.29 -12.20 2.51
C LEU A 59 6.84 -13.35 1.65
N HIS A 60 8.09 -13.21 1.19
CA HIS A 60 8.75 -14.28 0.45
C HIS A 60 8.93 -15.55 1.31
N LYS A 61 9.29 -15.42 2.60
CA LYS A 61 9.38 -16.57 3.53
C LYS A 61 8.03 -17.28 3.73
N GLU A 62 6.92 -16.55 3.67
CA GLU A 62 5.56 -17.10 3.73
C GLU A 62 5.13 -17.77 2.43
N GLY A 63 5.94 -17.65 1.37
CA GLY A 63 5.77 -18.36 0.12
C GLY A 63 5.15 -17.54 -1.01
N VAL A 64 5.00 -16.22 -0.83
CA VAL A 64 4.63 -15.30 -1.90
C VAL A 64 5.77 -15.26 -2.92
N ARG A 65 5.50 -15.78 -4.12
CA ARG A 65 6.48 -15.87 -5.21
C ARG A 65 5.78 -16.08 -6.57
N PRO A 66 6.25 -15.44 -7.65
CA PRO A 66 7.22 -14.35 -7.66
C PRO A 66 6.74 -13.13 -6.86
N LEU A 67 7.69 -12.42 -6.25
CA LEU A 67 7.46 -11.22 -5.47
C LEU A 67 8.23 -10.05 -6.07
N VAL A 68 7.52 -9.00 -6.47
CA VAL A 68 8.10 -7.76 -6.96
C VAL A 68 7.96 -6.71 -5.88
N SER A 69 9.01 -5.92 -5.64
CA SER A 69 9.00 -4.78 -4.73
C SER A 69 9.44 -3.54 -5.49
N ILE A 70 8.62 -2.49 -5.41
CA ILE A 70 8.89 -1.23 -6.09
C ILE A 70 9.00 -0.08 -5.11
N ASP A 71 9.81 0.89 -5.50
CA ASP A 71 9.94 2.18 -4.83
C ASP A 71 10.38 3.20 -5.89
N TYR A 72 9.96 4.45 -5.77
CA TYR A 72 10.40 5.49 -6.69
C TYR A 72 11.85 5.93 -6.44
N SER A 73 12.46 5.52 -5.32
CA SER A 73 13.85 5.80 -4.97
C SER A 73 14.81 4.77 -5.59
N PRO A 74 15.70 5.19 -6.50
CA PRO A 74 16.75 4.32 -7.02
C PRO A 74 17.77 3.93 -5.96
N VAL A 75 17.96 4.75 -4.93
CA VAL A 75 18.87 4.47 -3.81
C VAL A 75 18.38 3.25 -3.03
N CYS A 76 17.13 3.29 -2.59
CA CYS A 76 16.51 2.19 -1.86
C CYS A 76 16.49 0.89 -2.69
N ILE A 77 16.04 0.96 -3.95
CA ILE A 77 15.96 -0.23 -4.79
C ILE A 77 17.32 -0.87 -5.01
N LYS A 78 18.37 -0.06 -5.23
CA LYS A 78 19.73 -0.57 -5.36
C LYS A 78 20.18 -1.30 -4.09
N GLU A 79 19.95 -0.70 -2.93
CA GLU A 79 20.31 -1.28 -1.64
C GLU A 79 19.57 -2.62 -1.41
N MET A 80 18.24 -2.63 -1.60
CA MET A 80 17.43 -3.81 -1.33
C MET A 80 17.68 -4.94 -2.32
N ALA A 81 17.95 -4.62 -3.59
CA ALA A 81 18.40 -5.58 -4.59
C ALA A 81 19.73 -6.24 -4.18
N GLN A 82 20.70 -5.44 -3.70
CA GLN A 82 21.98 -5.96 -3.21
C GLN A 82 21.82 -6.83 -1.97
N ARG A 83 21.03 -6.36 -0.99
CA ARG A 83 20.76 -7.05 0.27
C ARG A 83 20.10 -8.42 0.06
N ASN A 84 19.29 -8.55 -0.99
CA ASN A 84 18.51 -9.76 -1.30
C ASN A 84 18.96 -10.48 -2.58
N ALA A 85 20.17 -10.21 -3.08
CA ALA A 85 20.64 -10.72 -4.39
C ALA A 85 20.63 -12.25 -4.52
N CYS A 86 20.73 -12.98 -3.39
CA CYS A 86 20.72 -14.44 -3.35
C CYS A 86 19.34 -15.04 -3.09
N VAL A 87 18.29 -14.22 -2.98
CA VAL A 87 16.92 -14.70 -2.75
C VAL A 87 16.23 -14.89 -4.11
N PRO A 88 15.89 -16.12 -4.51
CA PRO A 88 15.24 -16.37 -5.79
C PRO A 88 13.83 -15.76 -5.81
N ASP A 89 13.28 -15.57 -7.00
CA ASP A 89 11.90 -15.12 -7.22
C ASP A 89 11.53 -13.77 -6.57
N MET A 90 12.53 -13.01 -6.09
CA MET A 90 12.39 -11.63 -5.64
C MET A 90 12.97 -10.66 -6.67
N SER A 91 12.19 -9.66 -7.06
CA SER A 91 12.61 -8.59 -7.97
C SER A 91 12.40 -7.22 -7.35
N TRP A 92 13.33 -6.30 -7.63
CA TRP A 92 13.35 -4.94 -7.10
C TRP A 92 13.40 -3.95 -8.26
N MET A 93 12.45 -3.03 -8.34
CA MET A 93 12.30 -2.15 -9.50
C MET A 93 12.06 -0.70 -9.08
N VAL A 94 12.78 0.23 -9.71
CA VAL A 94 12.48 1.66 -9.57
C VAL A 94 11.19 1.95 -10.33
N MET A 95 10.13 2.31 -9.62
CA MET A 95 8.83 2.56 -10.23
C MET A 95 7.99 3.49 -9.35
N ASP A 96 7.27 4.38 -10.01
CA ASP A 96 6.27 5.23 -9.38
C ASP A 96 4.96 4.45 -9.24
N ALA A 97 4.47 4.29 -8.01
CA ALA A 97 3.24 3.54 -7.74
C ALA A 97 1.98 4.14 -8.39
N ARG A 98 2.03 5.39 -8.86
CA ARG A 98 0.96 6.04 -9.63
C ARG A 98 0.89 5.59 -11.09
N HIS A 99 1.93 4.91 -11.56
CA HIS A 99 2.11 4.51 -12.96
C HIS A 99 2.75 3.12 -13.01
N LEU A 100 1.98 2.10 -12.66
CA LEU A 100 2.47 0.72 -12.72
C LEU A 100 2.72 0.31 -14.17
N GLN A 101 3.85 -0.35 -14.41
CA GLN A 101 4.26 -0.82 -15.74
C GLN A 101 4.16 -2.33 -15.86
N PHE A 102 3.10 -2.89 -15.29
CA PHE A 102 2.78 -4.31 -15.33
C PHE A 102 1.50 -4.55 -16.13
N PRO A 103 1.37 -5.69 -16.82
CA PRO A 103 0.08 -6.09 -17.37
C PRO A 103 -0.98 -6.24 -16.28
N ASP A 104 -2.24 -6.05 -16.64
CA ASP A 104 -3.38 -6.37 -15.76
C ASP A 104 -3.30 -7.82 -15.27
N GLU A 105 -3.83 -8.07 -14.06
CA GLU A 105 -3.89 -9.42 -13.45
C GLU A 105 -2.51 -10.10 -13.25
N THR A 106 -1.43 -9.31 -13.18
CA THR A 106 -0.07 -9.81 -12.92
C THR A 106 0.13 -10.31 -11.49
N PHE A 107 -0.54 -9.70 -10.52
CA PHE A 107 -0.36 -9.99 -9.09
C PHE A 107 -1.68 -10.44 -8.46
N ASP A 108 -1.56 -11.38 -7.52
CA ASP A 108 -2.68 -11.90 -6.74
C ASP A 108 -2.78 -11.18 -5.38
N LEU A 109 -1.67 -10.58 -4.94
CA LEU A 109 -1.54 -9.83 -3.69
C LEU A 109 -0.75 -8.54 -3.95
N VAL A 110 -1.31 -7.39 -3.58
CA VAL A 110 -0.59 -6.11 -3.55
C VAL A 110 -0.64 -5.56 -2.13
N ILE A 111 0.52 -5.13 -1.62
CA ILE A 111 0.64 -4.55 -0.28
C ILE A 111 1.36 -3.21 -0.37
N GLU A 112 0.81 -2.20 0.29
CA GLU A 112 1.50 -0.96 0.60
C GLU A 112 1.55 -0.79 2.14
N LYS A 113 2.63 -0.22 2.66
CA LYS A 113 2.76 0.05 4.09
C LYS A 113 3.41 1.40 4.31
N GLY A 114 2.59 2.42 4.50
CA GLY A 114 3.04 3.79 4.73
C GLY A 114 3.32 4.58 3.47
N THR A 115 3.05 4.01 2.28
CA THR A 115 3.30 4.66 1.00
C THR A 115 2.24 5.70 0.73
N LEU A 116 0.96 5.36 0.97
CA LEU A 116 -0.13 6.33 0.84
C LEU A 116 0.00 7.43 1.91
N ASP A 117 0.44 7.13 3.13
CA ASP A 117 0.71 8.13 4.17
C ASP A 117 1.75 9.18 3.71
N ALA A 118 2.81 8.74 3.03
CA ALA A 118 3.82 9.65 2.47
C ALA A 118 3.24 10.55 1.37
N MET A 119 2.27 10.06 0.60
CA MET A 119 1.56 10.82 -0.44
C MET A 119 0.57 11.84 0.14
N MET A 120 -0.05 11.53 1.28
CA MET A 120 -1.06 12.36 1.95
C MET A 120 -0.46 13.39 2.94
N VAL A 121 0.86 13.52 2.99
CA VAL A 121 1.59 14.28 4.01
C VAL A 121 1.24 15.77 4.14
N ASP A 122 0.72 16.36 3.07
CA ASP A 122 0.31 17.77 3.01
C ASP A 122 -1.13 18.01 3.47
N GLU A 123 -1.89 16.95 3.72
CA GLU A 123 -3.24 17.06 4.25
C GLU A 123 -3.22 17.66 5.65
N LYS A 124 -4.02 18.72 5.83
CA LYS A 124 -4.08 19.50 7.08
C LYS A 124 -5.31 19.19 7.89
N ASP A 125 -6.35 18.71 7.23
CA ASP A 125 -7.63 18.38 7.84
C ASP A 125 -7.88 16.88 7.68
N PRO A 126 -7.83 16.08 8.76
CA PRO A 126 -8.05 14.64 8.68
C PRO A 126 -9.48 14.28 8.28
N TRP A 127 -10.43 15.22 8.36
CA TRP A 127 -11.84 15.01 8.00
C TRP A 127 -12.16 15.49 6.58
N ARG A 128 -11.20 16.15 5.92
CA ARG A 128 -11.40 16.71 4.60
C ARG A 128 -10.11 16.68 3.79
N VAL A 129 -9.94 15.56 3.11
CA VAL A 129 -8.86 15.33 2.16
C VAL A 129 -9.04 16.23 0.92
N SER A 130 -7.95 16.83 0.44
CA SER A 130 -7.99 17.62 -0.79
C SER A 130 -8.30 16.78 -2.04
N GLN A 131 -8.86 17.42 -3.06
CA GLN A 131 -9.16 16.74 -4.33
C GLN A 131 -7.90 16.20 -5.02
N ASP A 132 -6.76 16.88 -4.85
CA ASP A 132 -5.48 16.47 -5.42
C ASP A 132 -5.02 15.15 -4.77
N THR A 133 -5.14 15.04 -3.45
CA THR A 133 -4.81 13.81 -2.73
C THR A 133 -5.77 12.68 -3.03
N ILE A 134 -7.07 12.95 -3.16
CA ILE A 134 -8.05 11.94 -3.61
C ILE A 134 -7.65 11.41 -4.99
N THR A 135 -7.34 12.30 -5.94
CA THR A 135 -6.93 11.92 -7.30
C THR A 135 -5.65 11.09 -7.28
N LEU A 136 -4.69 11.47 -6.43
CA LEU A 136 -3.42 10.78 -6.26
C LEU A 136 -3.60 9.36 -5.69
N VAL A 137 -4.42 9.23 -4.64
CA VAL A 137 -4.75 7.93 -4.05
C VAL A 137 -5.49 7.10 -5.09
N ASP A 138 -6.53 7.64 -5.72
CA ASP A 138 -7.30 6.95 -6.77
C ASP A 138 -6.42 6.45 -7.92
N GLN A 139 -5.38 7.19 -8.32
CA GLN A 139 -4.41 6.73 -9.33
C GLN A 139 -3.64 5.49 -8.87
N VAL A 140 -3.19 5.44 -7.62
CA VAL A 140 -2.53 4.25 -7.08
C VAL A 140 -3.54 3.11 -6.91
N LEU A 141 -4.76 3.42 -6.47
CA LEU A 141 -5.79 2.40 -6.25
C LEU A 141 -6.34 1.83 -7.56
N SER A 142 -6.43 2.61 -8.64
CA SER A 142 -6.91 2.12 -9.94
C SER A 142 -5.97 1.08 -10.54
N GLU A 143 -4.70 1.08 -10.14
CA GLU A 143 -3.67 0.17 -10.60
C GLU A 143 -3.62 -1.14 -9.77
N VAL A 144 -4.43 -1.25 -8.71
CA VAL A 144 -4.39 -2.36 -7.75
C VAL A 144 -5.75 -3.05 -7.62
N SER A 145 -5.76 -4.36 -7.87
CA SER A 145 -6.99 -5.16 -7.91
C SER A 145 -7.39 -5.83 -6.58
N LEU A 146 -6.53 -5.84 -5.56
CA LEU A 146 -6.84 -6.49 -4.27
C LEU A 146 -6.26 -5.74 -3.06
N TRP A 147 -7.10 -5.50 -2.07
CA TRP A 147 -6.81 -4.64 -0.91
C TRP A 147 -6.76 -5.43 0.40
N VAL A 148 -5.68 -5.28 1.18
CA VAL A 148 -5.66 -5.67 2.60
C VAL A 148 -5.49 -4.41 3.44
N TYR A 149 -6.62 -3.86 3.90
CA TYR A 149 -6.68 -2.65 4.76
C TYR A 149 -6.44 -3.00 6.24
N ASN A 150 -5.80 -2.10 6.99
CA ASN A 150 -5.74 -2.16 8.45
C ASN A 150 -6.16 -0.83 9.10
N TYR A 151 -6.83 -0.95 10.25
CA TYR A 151 -7.59 0.05 11.02
C TYR A 151 -6.75 1.18 11.65
N TYR A 152 -7.33 2.40 11.80
CA TYR A 152 -7.58 3.09 13.10
C TYR A 152 -8.56 4.30 12.97
N TYR A 153 -9.33 4.51 14.04
CA TYR A 153 -10.28 5.58 14.44
C TYR A 153 -11.76 5.57 13.99
N GLU A 154 -12.60 5.56 15.02
CA GLU A 154 -14.06 5.68 15.01
C GLU A 154 -14.48 7.13 15.32
N SER A 155 -15.59 7.53 14.67
CA SER A 155 -16.57 8.56 15.04
C SER A 155 -16.54 9.95 14.37
N THR A 156 -17.66 10.18 13.67
CA THR A 156 -18.38 11.43 13.34
C THR A 156 -17.97 12.25 12.12
N ASN A 157 -18.66 11.92 11.01
CA ASN A 157 -19.20 12.82 10.00
C ASN A 157 -18.28 13.92 9.45
N ASN A 158 -17.52 13.58 8.40
CA ASN A 158 -17.45 14.25 7.10
C ASN A 158 -16.34 13.59 6.28
N LEU A 159 -16.60 13.37 4.97
CA LEU A 159 -15.78 12.60 4.02
C LEU A 159 -15.21 11.28 4.60
N GLN A 160 -16.00 10.21 4.59
CA GLN A 160 -15.49 8.88 4.89
C GLN A 160 -14.65 8.38 3.69
N ILE A 161 -13.34 8.25 3.86
CA ILE A 161 -12.61 7.21 3.10
C ILE A 161 -13.28 5.91 3.53
N VAL A 162 -14.04 5.31 2.61
CA VAL A 162 -14.84 4.13 2.90
C VAL A 162 -13.89 2.97 3.19
N ASN A 163 -13.72 2.66 4.46
CA ASN A 163 -13.10 1.46 5.02
C ASN A 163 -13.97 0.22 4.71
N ASN A 164 -14.11 -0.16 3.44
CA ASN A 164 -14.70 -1.44 3.06
C ASN A 164 -13.61 -2.34 2.49
N ILE A 165 -13.30 -3.40 3.24
CA ILE A 165 -12.75 -4.64 2.66
C ILE A 165 -13.70 -5.05 1.55
N THR A 166 -13.31 -4.88 0.29
CA THR A 166 -14.04 -5.45 -0.84
C THR A 166 -13.21 -6.58 -1.39
N ILE A 167 -13.46 -7.79 -0.88
CA ILE A 167 -13.20 -9.02 -1.62
C ILE A 167 -14.44 -9.22 -2.50
N GLU A 168 -14.45 -8.68 -3.72
CA GLU A 168 -15.45 -9.07 -4.71
C GLU A 168 -14.88 -10.14 -5.64
N ASN A 169 -14.92 -11.40 -5.16
CA ASN A 169 -15.21 -12.50 -6.06
C ASN A 169 -16.70 -12.38 -6.41
N GLY A 170 -16.98 -11.76 -7.56
CA GLY A 170 -18.28 -11.31 -8.05
C GLY A 170 -19.53 -11.83 -7.34
N ILE A 171 -20.27 -10.93 -6.67
CA ILE A 171 -21.74 -10.87 -6.59
C ILE A 171 -22.11 -9.37 -6.47
N SER A 172 -22.71 -8.87 -7.54
CA SER A 172 -23.56 -7.68 -7.70
C SER A 172 -23.78 -6.71 -6.53
N LYS A 173 -23.50 -5.42 -6.81
CA LYS A 173 -24.22 -4.20 -6.38
C LYS A 173 -25.46 -4.43 -5.49
N GLN A 174 -25.43 -3.87 -4.28
CA GLN A 174 -26.62 -3.30 -3.67
C GLN A 174 -26.30 -1.92 -3.06
N ILE A 175 -26.75 -0.91 -3.78
CA ILE A 175 -26.71 0.50 -3.43
C ILE A 175 -27.69 0.74 -2.28
N LEU A 176 -27.22 1.47 -1.28
CA LEU A 176 -27.94 2.31 -0.32
C LEU A 176 -29.47 2.38 -0.54
N SER A 177 -30.25 1.83 0.38
CA SER A 177 -31.62 2.31 0.62
C SER A 177 -31.53 3.42 1.68
N GLU A 178 -31.86 4.66 1.28
CA GLU A 178 -32.12 5.76 2.21
C GLU A 178 -33.23 5.36 3.20
N PRO A 179 -33.22 5.84 4.45
CA PRO A 179 -34.39 5.76 5.30
C PRO A 179 -35.42 6.80 4.82
N ASP A 180 -36.61 6.30 4.48
CA ASP A 180 -37.78 7.08 4.12
C ASP A 180 -38.03 8.24 5.13
N GLU A 181 -38.00 9.47 4.61
CA GLU A 181 -38.80 10.55 5.17
C GLU A 181 -40.28 10.17 5.03
N HIS A 182 -40.90 9.67 6.10
CA HIS A 182 -42.31 9.95 6.46
C HIS A 182 -42.74 9.09 7.65
N ASN A 183 -42.87 9.70 8.83
CA ASN A 183 -44.16 9.63 9.52
C ASN A 183 -44.31 10.81 10.50
N THR A 184 -44.97 11.86 10.02
CA THR A 184 -45.76 12.74 10.86
C THR A 184 -46.95 11.95 11.38
N LYS A 185 -47.03 11.75 12.69
CA LYS A 185 -48.26 11.89 13.50
C LYS A 185 -47.97 11.79 14.99
#